data_AF-A0A132AFI5-F1
#
_entry.id   AF-A0A132AFI5-F1
#
_cell.length_a   1.000
_cell.length_b   1.000
_cell.length_c   1.000
_cell.angle_alpha   90.00
_cell.angle_beta   90.00
_cell.angle_gamma   90.00
#
_symmetry.space_group_name_H-M   'P 1'
#
loop_
_entity.id
_entity.type
_entity.pdbx_description
1 polymer ?
#
loop_
_entity_poly.entity_id
_entity_poly.type
_entity_poly.pdbx_seq_one_letter_code
_entity_poly.pdbx_strand_id
1 'polypeptide(L)'
;MKSSFSIIVLISIAIVNDFFSKTQSQPKSLIESSQCSLELQTIDLNAEYSTSMDTIRYYPSCMKVARCSGCCSGGNFLYEQLYGCFPTGTIYKDIIQYGQTIDKFARPGQNHIKIKQRKVKVAIHTGCFCGCNNNPLGDCYYKQSQRFNNLTCKCECLESFKQIEIDCGKRFTFSGPMFWDKNRCECRCPQYYFGYIQNRPESNPVCLPGSRFDHKYCRCVGVSNGGGGSNKSNDIKR
;
A
#
# COMPACT_ATOMS: atom_id res chain seq x y z
N MET A 1 68.44 -22.50 -73.66
CA MET A 1 69.38 -23.46 -73.02
C MET A 1 69.35 -23.23 -71.52
N LYS A 2 69.28 -24.33 -70.75
CA LYS A 2 69.33 -24.45 -69.27
C LYS A 2 68.02 -24.02 -68.57
N SER A 3 67.22 -24.95 -68.02
CA SER A 3 67.45 -25.81 -66.82
C SER A 3 67.49 -24.97 -65.55
N SER A 4 66.90 -25.28 -64.39
CA SER A 4 65.93 -26.23 -63.84
C SER A 4 65.79 -25.82 -62.35
N PHE A 5 64.88 -26.48 -61.62
CA PHE A 5 64.76 -26.56 -60.14
C PHE A 5 64.01 -25.43 -59.44
N SER A 6 62.78 -25.68 -58.96
CA SER A 6 62.39 -26.43 -57.75
C SER A 6 62.64 -25.65 -56.46
N ILE A 7 61.58 -25.06 -55.90
CA ILE A 7 61.30 -25.14 -54.45
C ILE A 7 59.80 -25.36 -54.29
N ILE A 8 59.46 -26.59 -53.89
CA ILE A 8 58.20 -27.00 -53.30
C ILE A 8 58.37 -26.84 -51.78
N VAL A 9 57.26 -26.61 -51.09
CA VAL A 9 56.96 -26.91 -49.67
C VAL A 9 57.15 -25.74 -48.69
N LEU A 10 56.13 -25.59 -47.83
CA LEU A 10 56.00 -24.78 -46.61
C LEU A 10 55.54 -23.34 -46.93
N ILE A 11 54.32 -22.88 -46.61
CA ILE A 11 53.55 -23.04 -45.37
C ILE A 11 52.05 -22.87 -45.69
N SER A 12 51.30 -23.97 -45.64
CA SER A 12 49.83 -24.00 -45.66
C SER A 12 49.26 -23.88 -44.24
N ILE A 13 49.63 -22.82 -43.49
CA ILE A 13 49.10 -22.56 -42.14
C ILE A 13 48.83 -21.06 -41.99
N ALA A 14 47.90 -20.53 -42.78
CA ALA A 14 47.44 -19.14 -42.63
C ALA A 14 45.94 -18.96 -42.95
N ILE A 15 45.15 -20.04 -43.03
CA ILE A 15 43.72 -19.96 -43.41
C ILE A 15 42.83 -20.73 -42.41
N VAL A 16 43.22 -20.83 -41.13
CA VAL A 16 42.35 -21.44 -40.09
C VAL A 16 42.22 -20.57 -38.83
N ASN A 17 42.57 -19.27 -38.88
CA ASN A 17 42.35 -18.37 -37.75
C ASN A 17 41.34 -17.24 -38.01
N ASP A 18 40.80 -17.10 -39.23
CA ASP A 18 39.81 -16.06 -39.53
C ASP A 18 38.34 -16.50 -39.46
N PHE A 19 38.07 -17.75 -39.06
CA PHE A 19 36.70 -18.29 -39.04
C PHE A 19 36.14 -18.60 -37.64
N PHE A 20 36.77 -18.05 -36.59
CA PHE A 20 36.28 -18.19 -35.21
C PHE A 20 36.14 -16.87 -34.43
N SER A 21 36.08 -15.71 -35.11
CA SER A 21 35.40 -14.54 -34.55
C SER A 21 33.92 -14.53 -34.99
N LYS A 22 33.22 -15.63 -34.70
CA LYS A 22 31.77 -15.59 -34.55
C LYS A 22 31.51 -14.74 -33.32
N THR A 23 31.12 -13.50 -33.54
CA THR A 23 30.37 -12.66 -32.61
C THR A 23 29.27 -13.50 -31.99
N GLN A 24 29.54 -14.09 -30.83
CA GLN A 24 28.51 -14.54 -29.92
C GLN A 24 27.84 -13.27 -29.41
N SER A 25 26.86 -12.75 -30.16
CA SER A 25 25.82 -11.93 -29.58
C SER A 25 25.12 -12.83 -28.57
N GLN A 26 25.55 -12.79 -27.32
CA GLN A 26 24.77 -13.39 -26.25
C GLN A 26 23.36 -12.82 -26.38
N PRO A 27 22.31 -13.67 -26.41
CA PRO A 27 20.97 -13.17 -26.23
C PRO A 27 20.93 -12.62 -24.81
N LYS A 28 21.22 -11.33 -24.68
CA LYS A 28 20.94 -10.57 -23.48
C LYS A 28 19.42 -10.56 -23.42
N SER A 29 18.83 -11.62 -22.88
CA SER A 29 17.43 -11.65 -22.46
C SER A 29 17.35 -10.66 -21.32
N LEU A 30 17.27 -9.37 -21.69
CA LEU A 30 16.95 -8.30 -20.78
C LEU A 30 15.58 -8.69 -20.25
N ILE A 31 15.56 -9.17 -19.00
CA ILE A 31 14.31 -9.32 -18.27
C ILE A 31 13.80 -7.90 -18.12
N GLU A 32 12.96 -7.49 -19.06
CA GLU A 32 12.30 -6.20 -19.01
C GLU A 32 11.33 -6.27 -17.85
N SER A 33 11.59 -5.47 -16.80
CA SER A 33 10.70 -5.40 -15.65
C SER A 33 9.33 -4.95 -16.13
N SER A 34 8.27 -5.69 -15.80
CA SER A 34 6.91 -5.26 -16.11
C SER A 34 6.62 -3.94 -15.40
N GLN A 35 6.38 -2.89 -16.17
CA GLN A 35 6.02 -1.58 -15.63
C GLN A 35 4.61 -1.64 -15.05
N CYS A 36 4.37 -0.89 -13.96
CA CYS A 36 3.04 -0.74 -13.37
C CYS A 36 2.03 -0.25 -14.42
N SER A 37 1.15 -1.14 -14.86
CA SER A 37 0.23 -0.90 -15.96
C SER A 37 -1.03 -1.77 -15.87
N LEU A 38 -2.00 -1.49 -16.74
CA LEU A 38 -3.22 -2.27 -16.85
C LEU A 38 -2.94 -3.54 -17.64
N GLU A 39 -3.18 -4.68 -17.02
CA GLU A 39 -3.11 -5.98 -17.68
C GLU A 39 -4.42 -6.75 -17.52
N LEU A 40 -4.74 -7.60 -18.50
CA LEU A 40 -5.90 -8.47 -18.44
C LEU A 40 -5.59 -9.68 -17.57
N GLN A 41 -6.21 -9.74 -16.40
CA GLN A 41 -6.11 -10.87 -15.48
C GLN A 41 -7.39 -11.69 -15.49
N THR A 42 -7.24 -13.02 -15.44
CA THR A 42 -8.37 -13.93 -15.28
C THR A 42 -8.77 -13.96 -13.82
N ILE A 43 -10.02 -13.64 -13.51
CA ILE A 43 -10.59 -13.76 -12.17
C ILE A 43 -11.56 -14.94 -12.10
N ASP A 44 -11.62 -15.59 -10.95
CA ASP A 44 -12.64 -16.59 -10.63
C ASP A 44 -13.87 -15.88 -10.07
N LEU A 45 -15.03 -16.10 -10.72
CA LEU A 45 -16.32 -15.53 -10.32
C LEU A 45 -17.02 -16.37 -9.24
N ASN A 46 -16.47 -17.53 -8.87
CA ASN A 46 -17.04 -18.46 -7.90
C ASN A 46 -16.31 -18.47 -6.55
N ALA A 47 -15.15 -17.81 -6.42
CA ALA A 47 -14.28 -17.88 -5.25
C ALA A 47 -14.97 -17.49 -3.92
N GLU A 48 -15.87 -16.51 -3.94
CA GLU A 48 -16.55 -16.00 -2.74
C GLU A 48 -17.71 -16.90 -2.25
N TYR A 49 -18.16 -17.83 -3.11
CA TYR A 49 -19.37 -18.64 -2.88
C TYR A 49 -19.09 -20.14 -2.78
N SER A 50 -17.82 -20.53 -2.60
CA SER A 50 -17.43 -21.92 -2.36
C SER A 50 -17.77 -22.37 -0.92
N THR A 51 -19.00 -22.14 -0.48
CA THR A 51 -19.54 -22.85 0.69
C THR A 51 -19.93 -24.26 0.25
N SER A 52 -19.37 -25.26 0.93
CA SER A 52 -19.25 -26.68 0.58
C SER A 52 -20.55 -27.48 0.32
N MET A 53 -21.71 -26.82 0.15
CA MET A 53 -23.01 -27.49 0.01
C MET A 53 -23.79 -27.13 -1.26
N ASP A 54 -23.34 -26.18 -2.08
CA ASP A 54 -24.09 -25.80 -3.28
C ASP A 54 -23.73 -26.70 -4.49
N THR A 55 -24.69 -27.49 -4.97
CA THR A 55 -24.55 -28.36 -6.16
C THR A 55 -24.65 -27.60 -7.48
N ILE A 56 -24.63 -26.26 -7.42
CA ILE A 56 -24.97 -25.37 -8.52
C ILE A 56 -23.69 -24.89 -9.18
N ARG A 57 -23.50 -25.24 -10.45
CA ARG A 57 -22.39 -24.71 -11.25
C ARG A 57 -22.85 -23.47 -12.01
N TYR A 58 -22.27 -22.33 -11.67
CA TYR A 58 -22.53 -21.05 -12.33
C TYR A 58 -21.58 -20.83 -13.52
N TYR A 59 -22.13 -20.32 -14.62
CA TYR A 59 -21.41 -19.99 -15.84
C TYR A 59 -21.61 -18.51 -16.24
N PRO A 60 -20.57 -17.83 -16.77
CA PRO A 60 -19.19 -18.30 -16.87
C PRO A 60 -18.53 -18.40 -15.49
N SER A 61 -17.58 -19.31 -15.29
CA SER A 61 -16.88 -19.47 -14.00
C SER A 61 -15.74 -18.47 -13.82
N CYS A 62 -15.15 -18.00 -14.92
CA CYS A 62 -14.08 -17.01 -14.91
C CYS A 62 -14.27 -16.00 -16.03
N MET A 63 -13.60 -14.85 -15.91
CA MET A 63 -13.55 -13.85 -16.97
C MET A 63 -12.24 -13.07 -16.91
N LYS A 64 -11.85 -12.46 -18.04
CA LYS A 64 -10.72 -11.52 -18.08
C LYS A 64 -11.20 -10.11 -17.71
N VAL A 65 -10.50 -9.47 -16.78
CA VAL A 65 -10.72 -8.07 -16.43
C VAL A 65 -9.42 -7.32 -16.33
N ALA A 66 -9.46 -6.02 -16.65
CA ALA A 66 -8.31 -5.16 -16.51
C ALA A 66 -8.03 -4.91 -15.01
N ARG A 67 -6.81 -5.25 -14.59
CA ARG A 67 -6.27 -5.04 -13.24
C ARG A 67 -4.91 -4.39 -13.33
N CYS A 68 -4.49 -3.77 -12.24
CA CYS A 68 -3.15 -3.21 -12.13
C CYS A 68 -2.19 -4.31 -11.73
N SER A 69 -1.11 -4.44 -12.49
CA SER A 69 0.02 -5.34 -12.20
C SER A 69 1.32 -4.70 -12.68
N GLY A 70 2.42 -5.39 -12.40
CA GLY A 70 3.76 -4.90 -12.64
C GLY A 70 4.39 -4.29 -11.40
N CYS A 71 5.61 -3.81 -11.58
CA CYS A 71 6.46 -3.26 -10.56
C CYS A 71 6.60 -1.75 -10.71
N CYS A 72 6.92 -1.10 -9.59
CA CYS A 72 7.22 0.32 -9.55
C CYS A 72 8.73 0.52 -9.57
N SER A 73 9.28 0.86 -10.74
CA SER A 73 10.72 1.05 -10.93
C SER A 73 11.11 2.48 -10.52
N GLY A 74 11.87 2.64 -9.43
CA GLY A 74 12.35 3.95 -8.96
C GLY A 74 13.86 4.14 -9.02
N GLY A 75 14.58 3.26 -9.71
CA GLY A 75 16.04 3.31 -9.84
C GLY A 75 16.81 2.89 -8.58
N ASN A 76 16.15 2.52 -7.48
CA ASN A 76 16.79 1.95 -6.29
C ASN A 76 15.94 0.84 -5.65
N PHE A 77 16.58 -0.09 -4.94
CA PHE A 77 15.95 -1.26 -4.32
C PHE A 77 14.94 -0.91 -3.22
N LEU A 78 15.17 0.19 -2.49
CA LEU A 78 14.27 0.64 -1.43
C LEU A 78 12.92 1.12 -1.97
N TYR A 79 12.90 1.68 -3.19
CA TYR A 79 11.67 2.13 -3.83
C TYR A 79 10.73 0.97 -4.12
N GLU A 80 11.23 -0.16 -4.60
CA GLU A 80 10.41 -1.35 -4.88
C GLU A 80 9.77 -1.96 -3.62
N GLN A 81 10.38 -1.77 -2.44
CA GLN A 81 9.80 -2.23 -1.17
C GLN A 81 8.74 -1.26 -0.62
N LEU A 82 8.93 0.04 -0.86
CA LEU A 82 8.05 1.08 -0.32
C LEU A 82 6.84 1.35 -1.21
N TYR A 83 6.94 1.08 -2.51
CA TYR A 83 5.92 1.40 -3.50
C TYR A 83 5.25 0.15 -4.08
N GLY A 84 3.98 0.30 -4.44
CA GLY A 84 3.16 -0.71 -5.08
C GLY A 84 2.35 -0.12 -6.23
N CYS A 85 1.86 -0.99 -7.11
CA CYS A 85 1.05 -0.61 -8.25
C CYS A 85 -0.44 -0.60 -7.84
N PHE A 86 -1.05 0.58 -7.83
CA PHE A 86 -2.43 0.80 -7.37
C PHE A 86 -3.32 1.35 -8.49
N PRO A 87 -4.64 1.09 -8.46
CA PRO A 87 -5.56 1.66 -9.43
C PRO A 87 -5.79 3.15 -9.20
N THR A 88 -5.73 3.96 -10.27
CA THR A 88 -6.17 5.37 -10.22
C THR A 88 -7.69 5.50 -10.08
N GLY A 89 -8.43 4.50 -10.55
CA GLY A 89 -9.87 4.43 -10.43
C GLY A 89 -10.39 3.02 -10.71
N THR A 90 -11.51 2.69 -10.08
CA THR A 90 -12.16 1.38 -10.18
C THR A 90 -13.62 1.55 -10.55
N ILE A 91 -14.06 0.85 -11.61
CA ILE A 91 -15.46 0.75 -12.00
C ILE A 91 -15.97 -0.62 -11.60
N TYR A 92 -17.15 -0.67 -10.99
CA TYR A 92 -17.83 -1.92 -10.68
C TYR A 92 -18.86 -2.25 -11.77
N LYS A 93 -18.81 -3.47 -12.30
CA LYS A 93 -19.82 -3.97 -13.24
C LYS A 93 -20.53 -5.18 -12.65
N ASP A 94 -21.85 -5.20 -12.81
CA ASP A 94 -22.66 -6.36 -12.47
C ASP A 94 -22.58 -7.39 -13.61
N ILE A 95 -22.10 -8.59 -13.28
CA ILE A 95 -22.05 -9.74 -14.19
C ILE A 95 -23.16 -10.70 -13.80
N ILE A 96 -23.99 -11.07 -14.77
CA ILE A 96 -25.05 -12.05 -14.58
C ILE A 96 -24.46 -13.43 -14.83
N GLN A 97 -24.53 -14.31 -13.83
CA GLN A 97 -24.18 -15.71 -13.97
C GLN A 97 -25.44 -16.59 -13.93
N TYR A 98 -25.42 -17.65 -14.73
CA TYR A 98 -26.49 -18.64 -14.77
C TYR A 98 -25.99 -19.96 -14.18
N GLY A 99 -26.70 -20.43 -13.16
CA GLY A 99 -26.45 -21.68 -12.48
C GLY A 99 -27.39 -22.76 -12.97
N GLN A 100 -26.85 -23.95 -13.24
CA GLN A 100 -27.67 -25.14 -13.46
C GLN A 100 -27.61 -26.04 -12.23
N THR A 101 -28.76 -26.46 -11.73
CA THR A 101 -28.84 -27.49 -10.69
C THR A 101 -29.26 -28.81 -11.32
N ILE A 102 -28.52 -29.87 -11.04
CA ILE A 102 -28.97 -31.23 -11.33
C ILE A 102 -29.84 -31.65 -10.14
N ASP A 103 -31.14 -31.81 -10.37
CA ASP A 103 -32.03 -32.38 -9.37
C ASP A 103 -31.68 -33.86 -9.21
N LYS A 104 -31.01 -34.21 -8.11
CA LYS A 104 -30.60 -35.59 -7.82
C LYS A 104 -31.79 -36.51 -7.55
N PHE A 105 -32.99 -35.96 -7.32
CA PHE A 105 -34.21 -36.71 -7.04
C PHE A 105 -35.18 -36.75 -8.23
N ALA A 106 -34.78 -36.19 -9.38
CA ALA A 106 -35.54 -36.31 -10.62
C ALA A 106 -35.73 -37.78 -11.01
N ARG A 107 -36.96 -38.18 -11.34
CA ARG A 107 -37.24 -39.51 -11.87
C ARG A 107 -36.49 -39.72 -13.19
N PRO A 108 -36.03 -40.95 -13.50
CA PRO A 108 -35.44 -41.27 -14.81
C PRO A 108 -36.37 -40.79 -15.93
N GLY A 109 -35.90 -39.87 -16.78
CA GLY A 109 -36.69 -39.27 -17.87
C GLY A 109 -37.31 -37.89 -17.59
N GLN A 110 -37.23 -37.36 -16.37
CA GLN A 110 -37.69 -36.00 -16.01
C GLN A 110 -36.52 -35.12 -15.55
N ASN A 111 -35.65 -34.70 -16.46
CA ASN A 111 -34.60 -33.73 -16.13
C ASN A 111 -35.19 -32.33 -15.98
N HIS A 112 -35.62 -31.95 -14.77
CA HIS A 112 -35.95 -30.57 -14.46
C HIS A 112 -34.67 -29.75 -14.23
N ILE A 113 -34.16 -29.11 -15.29
CA ILE A 113 -33.07 -28.14 -15.16
C ILE A 113 -33.65 -26.88 -14.53
N LYS A 114 -33.39 -26.66 -13.24
CA LYS A 114 -33.67 -25.35 -12.62
C LYS A 114 -32.51 -24.42 -12.96
N ILE A 115 -32.82 -23.38 -13.73
CA ILE A 115 -31.88 -22.29 -14.01
C ILE A 115 -31.98 -21.31 -12.85
N LYS A 116 -30.88 -21.13 -12.12
CA LYS A 116 -30.73 -20.03 -11.16
C LYS A 116 -29.96 -18.90 -11.80
N GLN A 117 -30.27 -17.67 -11.42
CA GLN A 117 -29.53 -16.50 -11.85
C GLN A 117 -28.97 -15.81 -10.62
N ARG A 118 -27.72 -15.34 -10.71
CA ARG A 118 -27.14 -14.44 -9.71
C ARG A 118 -26.39 -13.29 -10.35
N LYS A 119 -26.21 -12.21 -9.60
CA LYS A 119 -25.39 -11.06 -9.98
C LYS A 119 -24.12 -11.07 -9.15
N VAL A 120 -22.97 -10.98 -9.83
CA VAL A 120 -21.65 -10.85 -9.22
C VAL A 120 -21.10 -9.49 -9.57
N LYS A 121 -20.66 -8.73 -8.56
CA LYS A 121 -20.00 -7.44 -8.78
C LYS A 121 -18.53 -7.63 -9.04
N VAL A 122 -18.06 -7.14 -10.18
CA VAL A 122 -16.67 -7.26 -10.59
C VAL A 122 -16.03 -5.88 -10.66
N ALA A 123 -14.92 -5.71 -9.95
CA ALA A 123 -14.10 -4.50 -9.99
C ALA A 123 -13.16 -4.52 -11.20
N ILE A 124 -13.16 -3.43 -11.97
CA ILE A 124 -12.32 -3.22 -13.16
C ILE A 124 -11.51 -1.94 -12.95
N HIS A 125 -10.19 -2.04 -13.07
CA HIS A 125 -9.32 -0.88 -12.94
C HIS A 125 -9.34 -0.06 -14.23
N THR A 126 -9.30 1.26 -14.12
CA THR A 126 -9.36 2.21 -15.25
C THR A 126 -8.03 2.87 -15.57
N GLY A 127 -7.07 2.76 -14.67
CA GLY A 127 -5.70 3.21 -14.80
C GLY A 127 -4.89 2.76 -13.60
N CYS A 128 -3.57 2.87 -13.67
CA CYS A 128 -2.66 2.43 -12.62
C CYS A 128 -1.63 3.52 -12.32
N PHE A 129 -1.16 3.57 -11.08
CA PHE A 129 -0.09 4.45 -10.64
C PHE A 129 0.76 3.77 -9.56
N CYS A 130 1.98 4.25 -9.41
CA CYS A 130 2.87 3.83 -8.33
C CYS A 130 2.64 4.70 -7.11
N GLY A 131 2.24 4.08 -6.00
CA GLY A 131 1.99 4.74 -4.71
C GLY A 131 2.63 3.98 -3.57
N CYS A 132 2.66 4.57 -2.38
CA CYS A 132 3.26 3.94 -1.20
C CYS A 132 2.41 2.77 -0.69
N ASN A 133 3.02 1.62 -0.39
CA ASN A 133 2.34 0.39 0.04
C ASN A 133 1.46 0.58 1.29
N ASN A 134 1.99 1.29 2.28
CA ASN A 134 1.29 1.51 3.56
C ASN A 134 0.26 2.63 3.49
N ASN A 135 0.30 3.46 2.45
CA ASN A 135 -0.59 4.60 2.29
C ASN A 135 -0.68 5.02 0.82
N PRO A 136 -1.45 4.28 0.00
CA PRO A 136 -1.48 4.50 -1.44
C PRO A 136 -2.01 5.87 -1.84
N LEU A 137 -2.91 6.43 -1.03
CA LEU A 137 -3.52 7.74 -1.23
C LEU A 137 -2.67 8.90 -0.70
N GLY A 138 -1.61 8.60 0.05
CA GLY A 138 -0.75 9.61 0.66
C GLY A 138 -1.47 10.49 1.69
N ASP A 139 -2.45 9.93 2.41
CA ASP A 139 -3.25 10.66 3.38
C ASP A 139 -2.77 10.44 4.80
N CYS A 140 -2.42 11.52 5.51
CA CYS A 140 -2.08 11.47 6.93
C CYS A 140 -3.33 11.62 7.79
N TYR A 141 -3.34 10.95 8.95
CA TYR A 141 -4.46 11.04 9.88
C TYR A 141 -4.64 12.46 10.42
N TYR A 142 -3.54 13.13 10.78
CA TYR A 142 -3.56 14.49 11.33
C TYR A 142 -3.24 15.54 10.25
N LYS A 143 -4.14 15.72 9.28
CA LYS A 143 -3.94 16.59 8.09
C LYS A 143 -3.55 18.05 8.41
N GLN A 144 -3.89 18.54 9.59
CA GLN A 144 -3.59 19.90 10.05
C GLN A 144 -2.15 20.10 10.58
N SER A 145 -1.50 19.02 11.00
CA SER A 145 -0.14 19.04 11.57
C SER A 145 0.86 18.19 10.80
N GLN A 146 0.38 17.39 9.85
CA GLN A 146 1.18 16.45 9.07
C GLN A 146 1.05 16.66 7.57
N ARG A 147 2.13 16.33 6.86
CA ARG A 147 2.17 16.18 5.41
C ARG A 147 2.73 14.81 5.08
N PHE A 148 2.14 14.15 4.09
CA PHE A 148 2.70 12.92 3.57
C PHE A 148 3.90 13.22 2.69
N ASN A 149 5.02 12.57 2.99
CA ASN A 149 6.22 12.59 2.16
C ASN A 149 6.22 11.34 1.29
N ASN A 150 5.99 11.54 -0.01
CA ASN A 150 5.98 10.45 -0.99
C ASN A 150 7.34 9.73 -1.00
N LEU A 151 8.46 10.45 -0.96
CA LEU A 151 9.80 9.86 -1.08
C LEU A 151 10.10 8.87 0.05
N THR A 152 9.67 9.18 1.27
CA THR A 152 9.90 8.33 2.45
C THR A 152 8.71 7.42 2.77
N CYS A 153 7.59 7.57 2.05
CA CYS A 153 6.32 6.90 2.31
C CYS A 153 5.83 7.04 3.76
N LYS A 154 6.03 8.21 4.35
CA LYS A 154 5.73 8.49 5.77
C LYS A 154 5.00 9.81 5.92
N CYS A 155 4.20 9.89 6.98
CA CYS A 155 3.66 11.15 7.47
C CYS A 155 4.71 11.87 8.30
N GLU A 156 5.01 13.10 7.91
CA GLU A 156 5.99 13.96 8.57
C GLU A 156 5.29 15.19 9.12
N CYS A 157 5.76 15.69 10.25
CA CYS A 157 5.22 16.92 10.83
C CYS A 157 5.51 18.10 9.91
N LEU A 158 4.56 19.03 9.82
CA LEU A 158 4.75 20.28 9.09
C LEU A 158 5.86 21.10 9.75
N GLU A 159 6.67 21.78 8.93
CA GLU A 159 7.78 22.63 9.41
C GLU A 159 7.29 23.73 10.37
N SER A 160 6.05 24.20 10.21
CA SER A 160 5.41 25.17 11.11
C SER A 160 5.28 24.67 12.56
N PHE A 161 5.33 23.36 12.80
CA PHE A 161 5.28 22.75 14.12
C PHE A 161 6.67 22.52 14.74
N LYS A 162 7.76 22.76 14.01
CA LYS A 162 9.13 22.51 14.50
C LYS A 162 9.49 23.36 15.71
N GLN A 163 9.03 24.60 15.77
CA GLN A 163 9.23 25.43 16.97
C GLN A 163 8.47 24.87 18.18
N ILE A 164 7.26 24.33 17.95
CA ILE A 164 6.44 23.70 19.00
C ILE A 164 7.13 22.41 19.49
N GLU A 165 7.73 21.62 18.61
CA GLU A 165 8.54 20.46 18.96
C GLU A 165 9.72 20.85 19.86
N ILE A 166 10.49 21.87 19.48
CA ILE A 166 11.61 22.37 20.28
C ILE A 166 11.14 22.86 21.66
N ASP A 167 10.03 23.59 21.70
CA ASP A 167 9.47 24.12 22.94
C ASP A 167 8.90 23.00 23.83
N CYS A 168 8.40 21.92 23.23
CA CYS A 168 7.90 20.75 23.95
C CYS A 168 8.99 20.14 24.84
N GLY A 169 10.19 19.94 24.30
CA GLY A 169 11.32 19.37 25.05
C GLY A 169 11.80 20.23 26.22
N LYS A 170 11.41 21.51 26.26
CA LYS A 170 11.72 22.43 27.36
C LYS A 170 10.64 22.46 28.45
N ARG A 171 9.45 21.90 28.20
CA ARG A 171 8.32 21.94 29.13
C ARG A 171 8.44 20.82 30.16
N PHE A 172 8.49 21.21 31.42
CA PHE A 172 8.43 20.30 32.57
C PHE A 172 7.07 20.38 33.24
N THR A 173 6.54 19.20 33.57
CA THR A 173 5.31 19.05 34.33
C THR A 173 5.60 18.36 35.65
N PHE A 174 4.60 18.25 36.52
CA PHE A 174 4.75 17.54 37.79
C PHE A 174 5.17 16.08 37.60
N SER A 175 4.72 15.44 36.51
CA SER A 175 5.03 14.05 36.18
C SER A 175 6.33 13.87 35.38
N GLY A 176 7.06 14.94 35.10
CA GLY A 176 8.32 14.91 34.34
C GLY A 176 8.29 15.74 33.05
N PRO A 177 9.33 15.59 32.20
CA PRO A 177 9.45 16.32 30.95
C PRO A 177 8.40 15.85 29.94
N MET A 178 7.73 16.80 29.29
CA MET A 178 6.87 16.48 28.15
C MET A 178 7.71 15.91 27.01
N PHE A 179 7.10 15.12 26.13
CA PHE A 179 7.77 14.57 24.95
C PHE A 179 6.99 14.88 23.69
N TRP A 180 7.70 14.95 22.57
CA TRP A 180 7.11 15.17 21.26
C TRP A 180 6.71 13.84 20.62
N ASP A 181 5.42 13.69 20.32
CA ASP A 181 4.89 12.52 19.61
C ASP A 181 4.98 12.78 18.10
N LYS A 182 6.01 12.20 17.46
CA LYS A 182 6.25 12.38 16.01
C LYS A 182 5.13 11.84 15.13
N ASN A 183 4.38 10.84 15.62
CA ASN A 183 3.29 10.22 14.85
C ASN A 183 2.02 11.07 14.86
N ARG A 184 1.93 12.08 15.75
CA ARG A 184 0.78 12.98 15.90
C ARG A 184 1.14 14.47 15.72
N CYS A 185 2.42 14.79 15.80
CA CYS A 185 2.95 16.14 15.75
C CYS A 185 2.38 17.03 16.86
N GLU A 186 2.38 16.48 18.08
CA GLU A 186 1.89 17.17 19.26
C GLU A 186 2.78 16.91 20.48
N CYS A 187 2.74 17.84 21.44
CA CYS A 187 3.45 17.72 22.69
C CYS A 187 2.60 16.98 23.72
N ARG A 188 3.11 15.87 24.26
CA ARG A 188 2.35 14.97 25.13
C ARG A 188 2.98 14.80 26.49
N CYS A 189 2.12 14.42 27.43
CA CYS A 189 2.48 14.20 28.81
C CYS A 189 3.30 12.91 29.01
N PRO A 190 4.22 12.88 30.00
CA PRO A 190 5.15 11.76 30.22
C PRO A 190 4.49 10.38 30.33
N GLN A 191 3.31 10.29 30.96
CA GLN A 191 2.63 9.01 31.18
C GLN A 191 2.20 8.31 29.88
N TYR A 192 2.12 9.03 28.75
CA TYR A 192 1.84 8.42 27.44
C TYR A 192 3.08 7.84 26.77
N TYR A 193 4.29 8.12 27.29
CA TYR A 193 5.54 7.76 26.62
C TYR A 193 5.72 6.26 26.43
N PHE A 194 5.39 5.46 27.46
CA PHE A 194 5.45 4.00 27.38
C PHE A 194 4.48 3.42 26.35
N GLY A 195 3.26 3.96 26.26
CA GLY A 195 2.28 3.57 25.24
C GLY A 195 2.78 3.90 23.83
N TYR A 196 3.40 5.08 23.67
CA TYR A 196 3.99 5.53 22.41
C TYR A 196 5.11 4.61 21.92
N ILE A 197 6.12 4.30 22.75
CA ILE A 197 7.23 3.43 22.34
C ILE A 197 6.79 1.97 22.07
N GLN A 198 5.69 1.52 22.68
CA GLN A 198 5.14 0.18 22.49
C GLN A 198 4.03 0.10 21.43
N ASN A 199 3.71 1.20 20.73
CA ASN A 199 2.58 1.28 19.79
C ASN A 199 1.26 0.74 20.36
N ARG A 200 1.01 0.97 21.66
CA ARG A 200 -0.24 0.52 22.31
C ARG A 200 -1.35 1.55 22.13
N PRO A 201 -2.62 1.11 22.03
CA PRO A 201 -3.76 2.02 22.05
C PRO A 201 -3.70 2.88 23.31
N GLU A 202 -3.97 4.18 23.13
CA GLU A 202 -3.87 5.16 24.19
C GLU A 202 -4.90 4.86 25.28
N SER A 203 -4.43 4.63 26.49
CA SER A 203 -5.28 4.71 27.68
C SER A 203 -5.21 6.13 28.23
N ASN A 204 -6.37 6.79 28.32
CA ASN A 204 -6.47 8.04 29.06
C ASN A 204 -6.06 7.78 30.52
N PRO A 205 -5.27 8.68 31.15
CA PRO A 205 -4.96 8.61 32.55
C PRO A 205 -6.26 8.56 33.35
N VAL A 206 -6.39 7.55 34.19
CA VAL A 206 -7.57 7.39 35.02
C VAL A 206 -7.47 8.36 36.19
N CYS A 207 -8.40 9.32 36.24
CA CYS A 207 -8.55 10.25 37.35
C CYS A 207 -9.65 9.77 38.32
N LEU A 208 -9.57 10.18 39.59
CA LEU A 208 -10.61 9.89 40.57
C LEU A 208 -11.94 10.58 40.19
N PRO A 209 -13.11 10.02 40.58
CA PRO A 209 -14.40 10.65 40.33
C PRO A 209 -14.42 12.12 40.79
N GLY A 210 -14.99 13.01 39.96
CA GLY A 210 -15.01 14.45 40.23
C GLY A 210 -13.73 15.21 39.81
N SER A 211 -12.76 14.54 39.17
CA SER A 211 -11.58 15.17 38.57
C SER A 211 -11.45 14.86 37.09
N ARG A 212 -10.79 15.73 36.34
CA ARG A 212 -10.49 15.55 34.91
C ARG A 212 -8.99 15.65 34.67
N PHE A 213 -8.50 14.95 33.66
CA PHE A 213 -7.10 15.04 33.29
C PHE A 213 -6.81 16.35 32.55
N ASP A 214 -5.88 17.16 33.06
CA ASP A 214 -5.40 18.38 32.40
C ASP A 214 -4.14 18.06 31.60
N HIS A 215 -4.26 18.06 30.28
CA HIS A 215 -3.15 17.78 29.36
C HIS A 215 -2.06 18.86 29.35
N LYS A 216 -2.36 20.08 29.81
CA LYS A 216 -1.37 21.17 29.89
C LYS A 216 -0.42 20.99 31.07
N TYR A 217 -0.95 20.52 32.20
CA TYR A 217 -0.17 20.33 33.44
C TYR A 217 0.15 18.86 33.74
N CYS A 218 -0.34 17.94 32.89
CA CYS A 218 -0.18 16.51 32.99
C CYS A 218 -0.59 15.92 34.34
N ARG A 219 -1.74 16.38 34.88
CA ARG A 219 -2.26 15.92 36.17
C ARG A 219 -3.78 15.96 36.20
N CYS A 220 -4.37 15.17 37.10
CA CYS A 220 -5.79 15.28 37.40
C CYS A 220 -6.05 16.58 38.17
N VAL A 221 -7.02 17.37 37.72
CA VAL A 221 -7.49 18.58 38.38
C VAL A 221 -8.95 18.39 38.77
N GLY A 222 -9.33 18.82 39.98
CA GLY A 222 -10.72 18.79 40.42
C GLY A 222 -11.59 19.60 39.45
N VAL A 223 -12.75 19.06 39.07
CA VAL A 223 -13.76 19.84 38.36
C VAL A 223 -14.38 20.75 39.40
N SER A 224 -13.90 22.00 39.50
CA SER A 224 -14.60 22.99 40.30
C SER A 224 -16.00 23.14 39.71
N ASN A 225 -17.03 22.89 40.52
CA ASN A 225 -18.41 23.21 40.19
C ASN A 225 -18.56 24.73 40.12
N GLY A 226 -17.99 25.34 39.08
CA GLY A 226 -18.16 26.74 38.75
C GLY A 226 -19.55 26.91 38.17
N GLY A 227 -20.50 27.25 39.04
CA GLY A 227 -21.73 27.93 38.63
C GLY A 227 -21.40 29.14 37.77
N GLY A 228 -22.31 29.47 36.86
CA GLY A 228 -22.18 30.55 35.88
C GLY A 228 -21.59 31.83 36.47
N GLY A 229 -20.42 32.20 35.99
CA GLY A 229 -19.79 33.48 36.24
C GLY A 229 -19.46 34.13 34.90
N SER A 230 -20.45 34.78 34.31
CA SER A 230 -20.23 35.75 33.24
C SER A 230 -19.26 36.82 33.72
N ASN A 231 -18.13 37.01 33.05
CA ASN A 231 -17.35 38.26 33.09
C ASN A 231 -16.66 38.38 31.74
N LYS A 232 -17.26 39.16 30.83
CA LYS A 232 -16.92 40.56 30.55
C LYS A 232 -15.50 40.69 30.00
N SER A 233 -15.48 40.77 28.67
CA SER A 233 -14.48 41.48 27.88
C SER A 233 -14.15 42.81 28.55
N ASN A 234 -12.91 42.98 29.01
CA ASN A 234 -12.33 44.28 29.22
C ASN A 234 -11.24 44.46 28.18
N ASP A 235 -11.57 45.24 27.16
CA ASP A 235 -10.65 46.09 26.44
C ASP A 235 -9.74 46.82 27.42
N ILE A 236 -8.42 46.63 27.34
CA ILE A 236 -7.47 47.68 27.68
C ILE A 236 -6.39 47.70 26.59
N LYS A 237 -6.50 48.72 25.75
CA LYS A 237 -5.44 49.28 24.91
C LYS A 237 -4.21 49.62 25.76
N ARG A 238 -3.03 49.22 25.29
CA ARG A 238 -1.84 50.07 25.20
C ARG A 238 -0.92 49.55 24.11
#